data_AF-A0A497NEU1-F1
#
_entry.id   AF-A0A497NEU1-F1
#
_cell.length_a   1.000
_cell.length_b   1.000
_cell.length_c   1.000
_cell.angle_alpha   90.00
_cell.angle_beta   90.00
_cell.angle_gamma   90.00
#
_symmetry.space_group_name_H-M   'P 1'
#
loop_
_entity.id
_entity.type
_entity.pdbx_description
1 polymer ?
#
loop_
_entity_poly.entity_id
_entity_poly.type
_entity_poly.pdbx_seq_one_letter_code
_entity_poly.pdbx_strand_id
1 'polypeptide(L)'
;MSGSAYHPRAFLALRRNRRRGLASRTKIISLLERGKALTAKDIARMTGLTYSVALHHLHLLEDEHITTREGKRPYLWRLTGAGQASLIDLIEK
;
A
#
# COMPACT_ATOMS: atom_id res chain seq x y z
N MET A 1 -22.38 5.63 9.73
CA MET A 1 -21.91 5.05 8.45
C MET A 1 -20.85 6.00 7.88
N SER A 2 -19.58 5.84 8.26
CA SER A 2 -18.51 6.66 7.67
C SER A 2 -18.32 6.24 6.21
N GLY A 3 -18.58 7.15 5.27
CA GLY A 3 -18.26 6.93 3.87
C GLY A 3 -16.80 6.49 3.79
N SER A 4 -16.55 5.27 3.31
CA SER A 4 -15.21 4.68 3.38
C SER A 4 -14.33 5.39 2.35
N ALA A 5 -13.75 6.52 2.76
CA ALA A 5 -12.75 7.22 2.00
C ALA A 5 -11.57 6.28 1.77
N TYR A 6 -11.14 6.16 0.52
CA TYR A 6 -9.93 5.41 0.21
C TYR A 6 -8.74 6.05 0.89
N HIS A 7 -7.76 5.23 1.28
CA HIS A 7 -6.53 5.75 1.87
C HIS A 7 -5.83 6.68 0.87
N PRO A 8 -5.34 7.87 1.24
CA PRO A 8 -4.68 8.80 0.30
C PRO A 8 -3.49 8.16 -0.43
N ARG A 9 -2.69 7.36 0.28
CA ARG A 9 -1.57 6.61 -0.30
C ARG A 9 -2.00 5.42 -1.18
N ALA A 10 -3.30 5.13 -1.31
CA ALA A 10 -3.78 4.07 -2.22
C ALA A 10 -3.91 4.56 -3.67
N PHE A 11 -3.84 5.87 -3.91
CA PHE A 11 -3.83 6.44 -5.24
C PHE A 11 -2.43 6.37 -5.84
N LEU A 12 -2.33 5.90 -7.07
CA LEU A 12 -1.09 5.82 -7.83
C LEU A 12 -1.03 7.00 -8.81
N ALA A 13 0.09 7.69 -8.90
CA ALA A 13 0.25 8.83 -9.80
C ALA A 13 0.39 8.38 -11.27
N LEU A 14 1.08 7.27 -11.50
CA LEU A 14 1.46 6.79 -12.83
C LEU A 14 0.42 5.84 -13.45
N ARG A 15 -0.66 5.50 -12.72
CA ARG A 15 -1.62 4.45 -13.11
C ARG A 15 -3.06 4.86 -12.87
N ARG A 16 -3.97 4.30 -13.67
CA ARG A 16 -5.42 4.53 -13.52
C ARG A 16 -5.95 3.97 -12.19
N ASN A 17 -6.59 4.82 -11.39
CA ASN A 17 -7.12 4.50 -10.06
C ASN A 17 -8.56 3.95 -10.11
N ARG A 18 -8.70 2.65 -10.40
CA ARG A 18 -10.02 1.98 -10.37
C ARG A 18 -10.46 1.64 -8.94
N ARG A 19 -11.76 1.73 -8.65
CA ARG A 19 -12.37 1.46 -7.33
C ARG A 19 -11.90 0.16 -6.67
N ARG A 20 -11.86 -0.96 -7.42
CA ARG A 20 -11.39 -2.25 -6.89
C ARG A 20 -9.91 -2.21 -6.47
N GLY A 21 -9.05 -1.59 -7.29
CA GLY A 21 -7.63 -1.43 -6.98
C GLY A 21 -7.39 -0.51 -5.78
N LEU A 22 -8.16 0.58 -5.69
CA LEU A 22 -8.14 1.49 -4.53
C LEU A 22 -8.54 0.77 -3.25
N ALA A 23 -9.58 -0.07 -3.29
CA ALA A 23 -10.01 -0.85 -2.14
C ALA A 23 -8.92 -1.84 -1.67
N SER A 24 -8.31 -2.58 -2.61
CA SER A 24 -7.22 -3.51 -2.28
C SER A 24 -6.02 -2.79 -1.68
N ARG A 25 -5.55 -1.70 -2.29
CA ARG A 25 -4.40 -0.93 -1.81
C ARG A 25 -4.69 -0.25 -0.47
N THR A 26 -5.91 0.26 -0.27
CA THR A 26 -6.36 0.79 1.03
C THR A 26 -6.21 -0.26 2.13
N LYS A 27 -6.71 -1.48 1.91
CA LYS A 27 -6.56 -2.57 2.89
C LYS A 27 -5.10 -2.91 3.19
N ILE A 28 -4.25 -2.97 2.16
CA ILE A 28 -2.82 -3.28 2.32
C ILE A 28 -2.11 -2.18 3.12
N ILE A 29 -2.33 -0.92 2.76
CA ILE A 29 -1.68 0.21 3.43
C ILE A 29 -2.12 0.29 4.89
N SER A 30 -3.43 0.28 5.16
CA SER A 30 -3.95 0.33 6.55
C SER A 30 -3.49 -0.86 7.40
N LEU A 31 -3.14 -1.99 6.78
CA LEU A 31 -2.52 -3.11 7.49
C LEU A 31 -1.05 -2.81 7.83
N LEU A 32 -0.27 -2.29 6.87
CA LEU A 32 1.14 -1.98 7.06
C LEU A 32 1.39 -0.75 7.95
N GLU A 33 0.43 0.17 8.07
CA GLU A 33 0.46 1.30 9.02
C GLU A 33 0.54 0.85 10.48
N ARG A 34 0.16 -0.40 10.77
CA ARG A 34 0.30 -0.99 12.11
C ARG A 34 1.77 -1.23 12.52
N GLY A 35 2.73 -0.86 11.68
CA GLY A 35 4.15 -0.77 12.00
C GLY A 35 4.95 -2.07 11.86
N LYS A 36 4.29 -3.21 11.66
CA LYS A 36 4.96 -4.50 11.48
C LYS A 36 5.21 -4.81 10.00
N ALA A 37 6.45 -5.17 9.66
CA ALA A 37 6.76 -5.72 8.34
C ALA A 37 6.14 -7.12 8.19
N LEU A 38 5.48 -7.38 7.05
CA LEU A 38 4.71 -8.59 6.82
C LEU A 38 5.07 -9.24 5.48
N THR A 39 4.98 -10.56 5.38
CA THR A 39 5.12 -11.23 4.08
C THR A 39 3.89 -10.97 3.20
N ALA A 40 4.02 -11.09 1.88
CA ALA A 40 2.87 -11.02 0.98
C ALA A 40 1.79 -12.08 1.31
N LYS A 41 2.18 -13.22 1.87
CA LYS A 41 1.26 -14.27 2.33
C LYS A 41 0.47 -13.82 3.57
N ASP A 42 1.12 -13.17 4.52
CA ASP A 42 0.46 -12.60 5.70
C ASP A 42 -0.51 -11.49 5.30
N ILE A 43 -0.07 -10.60 4.41
CA ILE A 43 -0.90 -9.50 3.90
C ILE A 43 -2.14 -10.05 3.20
N ALA A 44 -2.00 -11.02 2.30
CA ALA A 44 -3.13 -11.68 1.64
C ALA A 44 -4.13 -12.24 2.66
N ARG A 45 -3.65 -13.04 3.62
CA ARG A 45 -4.48 -13.62 4.68
C ARG A 45 -5.21 -12.57 5.51
N MET A 46 -4.52 -11.54 5.96
CA MET A 46 -5.07 -10.52 6.87
C MET A 46 -6.01 -9.52 6.18
N THR A 47 -5.84 -9.30 4.87
CA THR A 47 -6.71 -8.40 4.08
C THR A 47 -7.88 -9.11 3.41
N GLY A 48 -7.89 -10.44 3.42
CA GLY A 48 -8.84 -11.27 2.68
C GLY A 48 -8.63 -11.23 1.16
N LEU A 49 -7.44 -10.81 0.71
CA LEU A 49 -7.06 -10.83 -0.71
C LEU A 49 -6.43 -12.17 -1.07
N THR A 50 -6.52 -12.56 -2.34
CA THR A 50 -5.69 -13.66 -2.83
C THR A 50 -4.22 -13.23 -2.85
N TYR A 51 -3.31 -14.20 -2.75
CA TYR A 51 -1.87 -13.95 -2.79
C TYR A 51 -1.44 -13.17 -4.05
N SER A 52 -1.94 -13.55 -5.22
CA SER A 52 -1.63 -12.88 -6.48
C SER A 52 -2.10 -11.42 -6.52
N VAL A 53 -3.29 -11.13 -5.96
CA VAL A 53 -3.81 -9.76 -5.88
C VAL A 53 -3.00 -8.92 -4.89
N ALA A 54 -2.66 -9.47 -3.72
CA ALA A 54 -1.82 -8.79 -2.74
C ALA A 54 -0.43 -8.47 -3.34
N LEU A 55 0.22 -9.46 -3.95
CA LEU A 55 1.55 -9.29 -4.54
C LEU A 55 1.54 -8.31 -5.71
N HIS A 56 0.54 -8.37 -6.58
CA HIS A 56 0.37 -7.41 -7.67
C HIS A 56 0.29 -5.97 -7.14
N HIS A 57 -0.53 -5.73 -6.12
CA HIS A 57 -0.69 -4.40 -5.55
C HIS A 57 0.53 -3.93 -4.75
N LEU A 58 1.27 -4.83 -4.11
CA LEU A 58 2.52 -4.51 -3.44
C LEU A 58 3.58 -4.01 -4.42
N HIS A 59 3.74 -4.64 -5.59
CA HIS A 59 4.63 -4.13 -6.63
C HIS A 59 4.19 -2.75 -7.15
N LEU A 60 2.90 -2.54 -7.38
CA LEU A 60 2.41 -1.23 -7.81
C LEU A 60 2.67 -0.13 -6.76
N LEU A 61 2.58 -0.46 -5.47
CA LEU A 61 2.89 0.48 -4.39
C LEU A 61 4.41 0.69 -4.23
N GLU A 62 5.22 -0.30 -4.56
CA GLU A 62 6.69 -0.20 -4.58
C GLU A 62 7.20 0.66 -5.74
N ASP A 63 6.63 0.50 -6.93
CA ASP A 63 6.92 1.34 -8.11
C ASP A 63 6.64 2.83 -7.84
N GLU A 64 5.71 3.12 -6.94
CA GLU A 64 5.33 4.48 -6.50
C GLU A 64 6.00 4.87 -5.18
N HIS A 65 6.99 4.10 -4.72
CA HIS A 65 7.76 4.33 -3.50
C HIS A 65 6.92 4.46 -2.21
N ILE A 66 5.73 3.86 -2.17
CA ILE A 66 4.82 3.86 -1.00
C ILE A 66 5.16 2.69 -0.06
N THR A 67 5.55 1.54 -0.62
CA THR A 67 6.01 0.36 0.12
C THR A 67 7.41 -0.04 -0.32
N THR A 68 8.14 -0.74 0.54
CA THR A 68 9.43 -1.34 0.21
C THR A 68 9.44 -2.80 0.63
N ARG A 69 10.15 -3.63 -0.12
CA ARG A 69 10.45 -5.01 0.25
C ARG A 69 11.87 -5.14 0.81
N GLU A 70 12.04 -5.98 1.81
CA GLU A 70 13.31 -6.16 2.52
C GLU A 70 13.67 -7.64 2.68
N GLY A 71 14.98 -7.89 2.80
CA GLY A 71 15.53 -9.21 3.04
C GLY A 71 15.55 -10.13 1.82
N LYS A 72 15.61 -11.44 2.08
CA LYS A 72 15.54 -12.50 1.06
C LYS A 72 14.11 -13.05 0.98
N ARG A 73 13.83 -13.88 -0.03
CA ARG A 73 12.53 -14.56 -0.14
C ARG A 73 12.29 -15.45 1.10
N PRO A 74 11.06 -15.47 1.66
CA PRO A 74 9.94 -14.60 1.31
C PRO A 74 10.16 -13.17 1.80
N TYR A 75 10.02 -12.19 0.89
CA TYR A 75 10.27 -10.78 1.23
C TYR A 75 9.31 -10.27 2.30
N LEU A 76 9.84 -9.42 3.18
CA LEU A 76 9.06 -8.63 4.11
C LEU A 76 8.70 -7.30 3.48
N TRP A 77 7.45 -6.89 3.61
CA TRP A 77 6.91 -5.65 3.07
C TRP A 77 6.59 -4.70 4.21
N ARG A 78 6.95 -3.42 4.05
CA ARG A 78 6.58 -2.34 4.96
C ARG A 78 6.30 -1.05 4.20
N LEU A 79 5.66 -0.09 4.85
CA LEU A 79 5.57 1.27 4.30
C LEU A 79 6.94 1.93 4.28
N THR A 80 7.19 2.70 3.24
CA THR A 80 8.31 3.62 3.21
C THR A 80 8.05 4.78 4.15
N GLY A 81 9.11 5.29 4.78
CA GLY A 81 9.09 6.57 5.49
C GLY A 81 8.95 7.77 4.54
N ALA A 82 9.26 7.58 3.25
CA ALA A 82 9.27 8.63 2.21
C ALA A 82 7.87 9.13 1.77
N GLY A 83 6.80 8.74 2.47
CA GLY A 83 5.42 9.19 2.21
C GLY A 83 4.76 9.90 3.39
N GLN A 84 5.55 10.40 4.36
CA GLN A 84 5.06 11.30 5.42
C GLN A 84 5.03 12.77 5.00
N ALA A 85 5.52 13.13 3.81
CA ALA A 85 5.21 14.43 3.23
C ALA A 85 3.79 14.35 2.66
N SER A 86 2.87 15.03 3.34
CA SER A 86 1.55 15.29 2.79
C SER A 86 1.73 16.00 1.44
N LEU A 87 0.84 15.79 0.46
CA LEU A 87 0.80 16.64 -0.74
C LEU A 87 0.68 18.14 -0.39
N ILE A 88 0.27 18.45 0.84
CA ILE A 88 0.26 19.80 1.42
C ILE A 88 1.68 20.38 1.54
N ASP A 89 2.69 19.57 1.86
CA ASP A 89 4.08 20.02 2.04
C ASP A 89 4.79 20.32 0.70
N LEU A 90 4.26 19.80 -0.42
CA LEU A 90 4.80 20.03 -1.77
C LEU A 90 4.20 21.28 -2.45
N ILE A 91 3.12 21.83 -1.89
CA ILE A 91 2.42 23.00 -2.46
C ILE A 91 2.92 24.33 -1.84
N GLU A 92 3.68 24.29 -0.74
CA GLU A 92 4.21 25.50 -0.06
C GLU A 92 5.72 25.80 -0.29
N LYS A 93 6.23 25.67 -1.52
CA LYS A 93 7.56 26.22 -1.86
C LYS A 93 7.57 27.05 -3.13
#